data_AF-A0A2P2C817-F1
#
_entry.id   AF-A0A2P2C817-F1
#
_cell.length_a   1.000
_cell.length_b   1.000
_cell.length_c   1.000
_cell.angle_alpha   90.00
_cell.angle_beta   90.00
_cell.angle_gamma   90.00
#
_symmetry.space_group_name_H-M   'P 1'
#
loop_
_entity.id
_entity.type
_entity.pdbx_description
1 polymer ?
#
loop_
_entity_poly.entity_id
_entity_poly.type
_entity_poly.pdbx_seq_one_letter_code
_entity_poly.pdbx_strand_id
1 'polypeptide(L)' 'MGSYPTYRDKSLGIAYLLWLSLGWLGVHHFYLGKVGRGVGYLLTFAWFTIGWWVDLFTLPAQVKRINFERRAGVR' A
#
# COMPACT_ATOMS: atom_id res chain seq x y z
N MET A 1 20.79 -4.56 -26.63
CA MET A 1 20.26 -4.99 -25.31
C MET A 1 19.39 -3.87 -24.79
N GLY A 2 18.07 -4.02 -24.86
CA GLY A 2 17.14 -2.97 -24.43
C GLY A 2 17.29 -2.72 -22.93
N SER A 3 17.52 -1.47 -22.55
CA SER A 3 17.52 -1.03 -21.16
C SER A 3 16.09 -1.16 -20.63
N TYR A 4 15.76 -2.29 -20.01
CA TYR A 4 14.51 -2.41 -19.28
C TYR A 4 14.49 -1.30 -18.22
N PRO A 5 13.45 -0.45 -18.15
CA PRO A 5 13.38 0.55 -17.11
C PRO A 5 13.46 -0.18 -15.78
N THR A 6 14.51 0.08 -15.01
CA THR A 6 14.66 -0.45 -13.66
C THR A 6 13.59 0.18 -12.79
N TYR A 7 12.40 -0.41 -12.81
CA TYR A 7 11.30 0.07 -11.99
C TYR A 7 11.66 -0.23 -10.55
N ARG A 8 11.93 0.81 -9.76
CA ARG A 8 12.21 0.66 -8.34
C ARG A 8 10.96 0.10 -7.68
N ASP A 9 10.99 -1.18 -7.37
CA ASP A 9 9.94 -1.87 -6.65
C ASP A 9 9.69 -1.17 -5.32
N LYS A 10 8.42 -1.04 -4.94
CA LYS A 10 8.04 -0.56 -3.62
C LYS A 10 8.50 -1.60 -2.59
N SER A 11 9.30 -1.15 -1.63
CA SER A 11 9.78 -1.99 -0.54
C SER A 11 8.64 -2.31 0.44
N LEU A 12 8.37 -3.59 0.60
CA LEU A 12 7.37 -4.14 1.50
C LEU A 12 7.64 -3.74 2.97
N GLY A 13 8.90 -3.71 3.37
CA GLY A 13 9.32 -3.23 4.70
C GLY A 13 8.95 -1.78 4.98
N ILE A 14 9.09 -0.88 3.99
CA ILE A 14 8.67 0.52 4.13
C ILE A 14 7.14 0.60 4.25
N ALA A 15 6.40 -0.18 3.47
CA ALA A 15 4.95 -0.23 3.56
C ALA A 15 4.47 -0.73 4.95
N TYR A 16 5.13 -1.73 5.55
CA TYR A 16 4.89 -2.16 6.93
C TYR A 16 5.30 -1.11 7.96
N LEU A 17 6.40 -0.39 7.73
CA LEU A 17 6.85 0.69 8.62
C LEU A 17 5.81 1.81 8.69
N LEU A 18 5.26 2.22 7.54
CA LEU A 18 4.18 3.20 7.47
C LEU A 18 2.87 2.67 8.07
N TRP A 19 2.56 1.38 7.86
CA TRP A 19 1.40 0.74 8.47
C TRP A 19 1.51 0.62 10.00
N LEU A 20 2.69 0.35 10.55
CA LEU A 20 2.88 0.24 12.00
C LEU A 20 2.92 1.62 12.67
N SER A 21 3.59 2.60 12.07
CA SER A 21 3.72 3.95 12.63
C SER A 21 2.49 4.83 12.44
N LEU A 22 1.84 4.76 11.27
CA LEU A 22 0.74 5.64 10.86
C LEU A 22 -0.47 4.85 10.31
N GLY A 23 -0.53 3.53 10.48
CA GLY A 23 -1.65 2.73 9.97
C GLY A 23 -2.95 2.95 10.73
N TRP A 24 -2.89 3.45 11.97
CA TRP A 24 -4.06 3.96 12.68
C TRP A 24 -4.63 5.25 12.04
N LEU A 25 -3.80 6.01 11.32
CA LEU A 25 -4.20 7.16 10.49
C LEU A 25 -4.46 6.79 9.02
N GLY A 26 -4.18 5.56 8.58
CA GLY A 26 -4.40 5.11 7.21
C GLY A 26 -3.40 5.63 6.16
N VAL A 27 -2.24 6.16 6.57
CA VAL A 27 -1.26 6.82 5.68
C VAL A 27 -0.59 5.85 4.68
N HIS A 28 -0.51 4.56 5.02
CA HIS A 28 0.04 3.53 4.12
C HIS A 28 -0.77 3.37 2.82
N HIS A 29 -2.08 3.64 2.83
CA HIS A 29 -2.91 3.63 1.62
C HIS A 29 -2.54 4.76 0.64
N PHE A 30 -2.15 5.93 1.15
CA PHE A 30 -1.61 7.02 0.33
C PHE A 30 -0.28 6.64 -0.32
N TYR A 31 0.60 5.95 0.41
CA TYR A 31 1.86 5.46 -0.16
C TYR A 31 1.65 4.42 -1.27
N LEU A 32 0.58 3.63 -1.19
CA LEU A 32 0.19 2.66 -2.21
C LEU A 32 -0.62 3.28 -3.37
N GLY A 33 -0.86 4.60 -3.36
CA GLY A 33 -1.62 5.30 -4.41
C GLY A 33 -3.15 5.11 -4.31
N LYS A 34 -3.64 4.50 -3.24
CA LYS A 34 -5.08 4.22 -3.02
C LYS A 34 -5.72 5.28 -2.14
N VAL A 35 -5.75 6.51 -2.63
CA VAL A 35 -6.29 7.69 -1.91
C VAL A 35 -7.74 7.48 -1.47
N GLY A 36 -8.60 6.93 -2.34
CA GLY A 36 -10.01 6.69 -2.01
C GLY A 36 -10.22 5.74 -0.82
N ARG A 37 -9.36 4.71 -0.66
CA ARG A 37 -9.40 3.81 0.51
C ARG A 37 -8.91 4.50 1.78
N GLY A 38 -7.85 5.31 1.68
CA GLY A 38 -7.34 6.10 2.80
C GLY A 38 -8.34 7.12 3.34
N VAL A 39 -9.04 7.84 2.44
CA VAL A 39 -10.08 8.81 2.81
C VAL A 39 -11.32 8.10 3.40
N GLY A 40 -11.72 6.95 2.84
CA GLY A 40 -12.76 6.11 3.44
C GLY A 40 -12.42 5.65 4.86
N TYR A 41 -11.15 5.31 5.11
CA TYR A 41 -10.65 4.94 6.44
C TYR A 41 -10.73 6.08 7.46
N LEU A 42 -10.35 7.30 7.06
CA LEU A 42 -10.39 8.49 7.91
C LEU A 42 -11.82 8.94 8.22
N LEU A 43 -12.73 8.87 7.24
CA LEU A 43 -14.13 9.27 7.40
C LEU A 43 -14.98 8.27 8.18
N THR A 44 -14.62 6.98 8.18
CA THR A 44 -15.36 5.94 8.93
C THR A 44 -14.83 5.69 10.34
N PHE A 45 -13.77 6.38 10.79
CA PHE A 45 -13.13 6.14 12.10
C PHE A 45 -12.82 4.63 12.34
N ALA A 46 -12.60 3.90 11.24
CA ALA A 46 -12.46 2.45 11.08
C ALA A 46 -12.76 1.56 12.31
N TRP A 47 -14.01 1.49 12.79
CA TRP A 47 -14.60 0.50 13.74
C TRP A 47 -13.64 -0.37 14.62
N PHE A 48 -12.62 0.24 15.23
CA PHE A 48 -11.82 -0.28 16.35
C PHE A 48 -10.61 -1.23 16.14
N THR A 49 -9.95 -1.31 14.96
CA THR A 49 -8.67 -2.05 14.65
C THR A 49 -8.79 -3.16 13.59
N ILE A 50 -10.01 -3.57 13.21
CA ILE A 50 -10.19 -4.67 12.24
C ILE A 50 -9.54 -4.33 10.89
N GLY A 51 -9.69 -3.09 10.45
CA GLY A 51 -9.06 -2.62 9.23
C GLY A 51 -7.52 -2.71 9.26
N TRP A 52 -6.93 -2.36 10.41
CA TRP A 52 -5.49 -2.47 10.64
C TRP A 52 -5.02 -3.94 10.54
N TRP A 53 -5.74 -4.88 11.17
CA TRP A 53 -5.45 -6.32 11.08
C TRP A 53 -5.62 -6.89 9.66
N VAL A 54 -6.68 -6.51 8.95
CA VAL A 54 -6.89 -6.95 7.55
C VAL A 54 -5.78 -6.44 6.64
N ASP A 55 -5.31 -5.20 6.87
CA ASP A 55 -4.18 -4.67 6.11
C ASP A 55 -2.90 -5.47 6.34
N LEU A 56 -2.63 -6.02 7.54
CA LEU A 56 -1.46 -6.87 7.79
C LEU A 56 -1.34 -8.03 6.77
N PHE A 57 -2.46 -8.70 6.47
CA PHE A 57 -2.51 -9.82 5.52
C PHE A 57 -2.59 -9.36 4.06
N THR A 58 -3.20 -8.20 3.82
CA THR A 58 -3.47 -7.73 2.46
C THR A 58 -2.28 -6.92 1.89
N LEU A 59 -1.49 -6.24 2.72
CA LEU A 59 -0.32 -5.45 2.35
C LEU A 59 0.67 -6.16 1.41
N PRO A 60 1.09 -7.42 1.65
CA PRO A 60 2.05 -8.10 0.78
C PRO A 60 1.46 -8.38 -0.61
N ALA A 61 0.17 -8.71 -0.67
CA ALA A 61 -0.53 -8.88 -1.94
C ALA A 61 -0.65 -7.55 -2.70
N GLN A 62 -0.90 -6.44 -1.99
CA GLN A 62 -0.96 -5.10 -2.57
C GLN A 62 0.39 -4.64 -3.14
N VAL A 63 1.48 -4.84 -2.39
CA VAL A 63 2.83 -4.49 -2.84
C VAL A 63 3.24 -5.33 -4.05
N LYS A 64 2.98 -6.64 -4.03
CA LYS A 64 3.23 -7.51 -5.18
C LYS A 64 2.44 -7.07 -6.41
N ARG A 65 1.16 -6.72 -6.24
CA ARG A 65 0.31 -6.26 -7.33
C ARG A 65 0.79 -4.94 -7.92
N ILE A 66 1.13 -3.95 -7.09
CA ILE A 66 1.65 -2.66 -7.57
C ILE A 66 3.00 -2.83 -8.24
N ASN A 67 3.90 -3.66 -7.70
CA ASN A 67 5.17 -3.94 -8.34
C ASN A 67 4.99 -4.69 -9.67
N PHE A 68 4.02 -5.60 -9.75
CA PHE A 68 3.66 -6.27 -10.99
C PHE A 68 3.07 -5.30 -12.03
N GLU A 69 2.10 -4.47 -11.66
CA GLU A 69 1.50 -3.44 -12.52
C GLU A 69 2.57 -2.46 -13.04
N ARG A 70 3.48 -2.03 -12.16
CA ARG A 70 4.64 -1.19 -12.51
C ARG A 70 5.61 -1.86 -13.49
N ARG A 71 5.90 -3.15 -13.30
CA ARG A 71 6.72 -3.94 -14.24
C ARG A 71 6.00 -4.22 -15.56
N ALA A 72 4.67 -4.33 -15.52
CA ALA A 72 3.80 -4.54 -16.68
C ALA A 72 3.47 -3.23 -17.43
N GLY A 73 3.83 -2.06 -16.89
CA GLY A 73 3.57 -0.76 -17.50
C GLY A 73 2.11 -0.29 -17.41
N VAL A 74 1.31 -0.91 -16.55
CA VAL A 74 -0.09 -0.57 -16.33
C VAL A 74 -0.13 0.41 -15.15
N ARG A 75 -0.54 1.65 -15.43
CA ARG A 75 -0.43 2.83 -14.55
C ARG A 75 -1.07 2.67 -13.17
#